data_AF-A0A920I2S5-F1
#
_entry.id   AF-A0A920I2S5-F1
#
_cell.length_a   1.000
_cell.length_b   1.000
_cell.length_c   1.000
_cell.angle_alpha   90.00
_cell.angle_beta   90.00
_cell.angle_gamma   90.00
#
_symmetry.space_group_name_H-M   'P 1'
#
loop_
_entity.id
_entity.type
_entity.pdbx_description
1 polymer ?
#
loop_
_entity_poly.entity_id
_entity_poly.type
_entity_poly.pdbx_seq_one_letter_code
_entity_poly.pdbx_strand_id
1 'polypeptide(L)'
;MTVGNSALQRRDEPRLLSDVIREDEARVAAVRDAAGEDAELFIDANCSLDYFHAVELAGALSPYHISFFEEPITQNDVLQMAELRRQTGMRVACGQNEAQSYRFRDMLVAGAVDIVQPNVVITGGFTQCQKIAALASGFNVGIDNGGAWPFFNAHLQAGVANGGLVEWHYSSVEACRLIYDELPEAKGGWFKMSEAPGLGFELNTGRLERYVI
;
A
#
# COMPACT_ATOMS: atom_id res chain seq x y z
N MET A 1 5.15 2.31 7.03
CA MET A 1 6.28 1.57 7.62
C MET A 1 5.89 0.12 7.84
N THR A 2 6.78 -0.84 7.62
CA THR A 2 6.44 -2.25 7.77
C THR A 2 6.36 -2.67 9.25
N VAL A 3 5.29 -3.37 9.60
CA VAL A 3 5.00 -4.00 10.90
C VAL A 3 4.65 -5.48 10.69
N GLY A 4 4.58 -6.28 11.75
CA GLY A 4 4.27 -7.71 11.68
C GLY A 4 5.23 -8.51 10.81
N ASN A 5 6.42 -7.98 10.52
CA ASN A 5 7.28 -8.51 9.47
C ASN A 5 7.66 -9.98 9.76
N SER A 6 7.34 -10.86 8.81
CA SER A 6 7.58 -12.31 8.90
C SER A 6 6.87 -13.02 10.06
N ALA A 7 5.92 -12.37 10.75
CA ALA A 7 5.26 -12.86 11.95
C ALA A 7 4.68 -14.28 11.78
N LEU A 8 3.92 -14.52 10.71
CA LEU A 8 3.36 -15.83 10.38
C LEU A 8 4.03 -16.53 9.18
N GLN A 9 4.97 -15.84 8.52
CA GLN A 9 5.55 -16.32 7.26
C GLN A 9 6.79 -17.23 7.46
N ARG A 10 7.58 -17.01 8.53
CA ARG A 10 8.79 -17.82 8.81
C ARG A 10 8.55 -18.85 9.91
N ARG A 11 8.42 -20.11 9.51
CA ARG A 11 8.24 -21.25 10.44
C ARG A 11 9.56 -21.79 10.99
N ASP A 12 10.67 -21.43 10.37
CA ASP A 12 12.04 -21.86 10.65
C ASP A 12 12.75 -20.99 11.70
N GLU A 13 12.28 -19.76 11.91
CA GLU A 13 12.79 -18.82 12.92
C GLU A 13 11.63 -18.38 13.85
N PRO A 14 11.16 -19.25 14.75
CA PRO A 14 9.99 -18.94 15.58
C PRO A 14 10.31 -17.78 16.53
N ARG A 15 9.58 -16.68 16.37
CA ARG A 15 9.56 -15.52 17.27
C ARG A 15 8.25 -15.48 18.03
N LEU A 16 8.28 -15.07 19.29
CA LEU A 16 7.03 -14.81 20.01
C LEU A 16 6.35 -13.60 19.38
N LEU A 17 5.09 -13.76 18.99
CA LEU A 17 4.32 -12.70 18.32
C LEU A 17 4.18 -11.45 19.20
N SER A 18 4.09 -11.62 20.52
CA SER A 18 4.10 -10.51 21.48
C SER A 18 5.42 -9.72 21.49
N ASP A 19 6.55 -10.33 21.15
CA ASP A 19 7.82 -9.61 21.01
C ASP A 19 7.90 -8.87 19.67
N VAL A 20 7.31 -9.43 18.60
CA VAL A 20 7.17 -8.73 17.31
C VAL A 20 6.32 -7.47 17.48
N ILE A 21 5.16 -7.59 18.12
CA ILE A 21 4.26 -6.45 18.36
C ILE A 21 4.95 -5.37 19.20
N ARG A 22 5.66 -5.75 20.28
CA ARG A 22 6.38 -4.79 21.12
C ARG A 22 7.51 -4.09 20.38
N GLU A 23 8.22 -4.80 19.51
CA GLU A 23 9.24 -4.20 18.65
C GLU A 23 8.62 -3.20 17.67
N ASP A 24 7.50 -3.56 17.03
CA ASP A 24 6.81 -2.68 16.10
C ASP A 24 6.24 -1.44 16.78
N GLU A 25 5.68 -1.58 17.99
CA GLU A 25 5.26 -0.45 18.81
C GLU A 25 6.43 0.50 19.09
N ALA A 26 7.58 -0.03 19.53
CA ALA A 26 8.76 0.78 19.79
C ALA A 26 9.28 1.49 18.53
N ARG A 27 9.22 0.83 17.36
CA ARG A 27 9.61 1.41 16.07
C ARG A 27 8.64 2.52 15.66
N VAL A 28 7.34 2.31 15.79
CA VAL A 28 6.32 3.33 15.47
C VAL A 28 6.47 4.53 16.40
N ALA A 29 6.68 4.31 17.70
CA ALA A 29 6.92 5.37 18.66
C ALA A 29 8.12 6.24 18.28
N ALA A 30 9.24 5.61 17.91
CA ALA A 30 10.43 6.31 17.46
C ALA A 30 10.19 7.11 16.16
N VAL A 31 9.42 6.56 15.22
CA VAL A 31 9.06 7.26 13.98
C VAL A 31 8.15 8.46 14.26
N ARG A 32 7.15 8.31 15.15
CA ARG A 32 6.26 9.40 15.57
C ARG A 32 7.04 10.54 16.24
N ASP A 33 7.93 10.21 17.17
CA ASP A 33 8.78 11.21 17.84
C ASP A 33 9.66 11.97 16.83
N ALA A 34 10.25 11.27 15.86
CA ALA A 34 11.09 11.88 14.83
C ALA A 34 10.32 12.70 13.78
N ALA A 35 9.12 12.25 13.39
CA ALA A 35 8.31 12.88 12.35
C ALA A 35 7.46 14.05 12.88
N GLY A 36 7.22 14.09 14.19
CA GLY A 36 6.33 15.06 14.83
C GLY A 36 4.85 14.66 14.73
N GLU A 37 3.99 15.41 15.42
CA GLU A 37 2.56 15.11 15.54
C GLU A 37 1.77 15.32 14.23
N ASP A 38 2.20 16.27 13.40
CA ASP A 38 1.46 16.65 12.19
C ASP A 38 1.68 15.70 11.00
N ALA A 39 2.70 14.83 11.07
CA ALA A 39 2.97 13.89 10.00
C ALA A 39 1.95 12.75 9.98
N GLU A 40 1.39 12.45 8.81
CA GLU A 40 0.58 11.24 8.65
C GLU A 40 1.48 10.01 8.69
N LEU A 41 1.12 9.03 9.52
CA LEU A 41 1.85 7.77 9.62
C LEU A 41 0.98 6.61 9.14
N PHE A 42 1.55 5.84 8.21
CA PHE A 42 0.94 4.64 7.67
C PHE A 42 1.76 3.43 8.10
N ILE A 43 1.10 2.32 8.43
CA ILE A 43 1.76 1.05 8.74
C ILE A 43 1.29 -0.03 7.77
N ASP A 44 2.14 -1.00 7.48
CA ASP A 44 1.87 -2.06 6.51
C ASP A 44 2.34 -3.41 7.07
N ALA A 45 1.43 -4.39 7.20
CA ALA A 45 1.78 -5.74 7.65
C ALA A 45 2.12 -6.71 6.51
N ASN A 46 1.93 -6.32 5.25
CA ASN A 46 2.18 -7.14 4.07
C ASN A 46 1.59 -8.56 4.23
N CYS A 47 0.33 -8.63 4.65
CA CYS A 47 -0.42 -9.86 4.92
C CYS A 47 0.25 -10.81 5.94
N SER A 48 0.97 -10.30 6.95
CA SER A 48 1.78 -11.16 7.83
C SER A 48 1.14 -11.52 9.17
N LEU A 49 0.02 -10.91 9.55
CA LEU A 49 -0.63 -11.17 10.85
C LEU A 49 -1.93 -11.96 10.67
N ASP A 50 -2.36 -12.59 11.76
CA ASP A 50 -3.73 -13.07 11.93
C ASP A 50 -4.57 -11.98 12.60
N TYR A 51 -5.88 -12.22 12.67
CA TYR A 51 -6.83 -11.29 13.29
C TYR A 51 -6.48 -10.92 14.74
N PHE A 52 -6.10 -11.88 15.58
CA PHE A 52 -5.87 -11.62 17.01
C PHE A 52 -4.68 -10.69 17.21
N HIS A 53 -3.57 -10.98 16.52
CA HIS A 53 -2.35 -10.18 16.64
C HIS A 53 -2.46 -8.82 15.92
N ALA A 54 -3.25 -8.72 14.85
CA ALA A 54 -3.57 -7.44 14.23
C ALA A 54 -4.40 -6.55 15.16
N VAL A 55 -5.36 -7.11 15.91
CA VAL A 55 -6.13 -6.37 16.92
C VAL A 55 -5.22 -5.90 18.05
N GLU A 56 -4.33 -6.76 18.55
CA GLU A 56 -3.38 -6.42 19.61
C GLU A 56 -2.46 -5.28 19.18
N LEU A 57 -1.88 -5.38 17.97
CA LEU A 57 -1.03 -4.33 17.43
C LEU A 57 -1.81 -3.02 17.21
N ALA A 58 -3.01 -3.06 16.63
CA ALA A 58 -3.83 -1.86 16.45
C ALA A 58 -4.14 -1.16 17.78
N GLY A 59 -4.39 -1.94 18.84
CA GLY A 59 -4.57 -1.42 20.20
C GLY A 59 -3.30 -0.77 20.75
N ALA A 60 -2.15 -1.45 20.63
CA ALA A 60 -0.85 -0.90 21.06
C ALA A 60 -0.50 0.39 20.30
N LEU A 61 -0.92 0.50 19.04
CA LEU A 61 -0.61 1.66 18.19
C LEU A 61 -1.61 2.82 18.30
N SER A 62 -2.70 2.66 19.05
CA SER A 62 -3.73 3.69 19.24
C SER A 62 -3.18 5.08 19.64
N PRO A 63 -2.15 5.20 20.50
CA PRO A 63 -1.60 6.50 20.90
C PRO A 63 -0.86 7.26 19.80
N TYR A 64 -0.47 6.61 18.68
CA TYR A 64 0.44 7.22 17.69
C TYR A 64 -0.26 7.80 16.45
N HIS A 65 -1.60 7.86 16.46
CA HIS A 65 -2.41 8.46 15.40
C HIS A 65 -2.08 7.92 14.00
N ILE A 66 -2.22 6.60 13.83
CA ILE A 66 -1.99 5.92 12.55
C ILE A 66 -3.12 6.25 11.56
N SER A 67 -2.77 6.72 10.37
CA SER A 67 -3.71 7.14 9.32
C SER A 67 -4.41 5.95 8.65
N PHE A 68 -3.70 4.86 8.37
CA PHE A 68 -4.29 3.56 8.04
C PHE A 68 -3.34 2.41 8.35
N PHE A 69 -3.93 1.22 8.51
CA PHE A 69 -3.27 -0.08 8.61
C PHE A 69 -3.43 -0.84 7.28
N GLU A 70 -2.33 -0.98 6.56
CA GLU A 70 -2.25 -1.64 5.27
C GLU A 70 -2.02 -3.15 5.38
N GLU A 71 -2.75 -3.90 4.55
CA GLU A 71 -2.72 -5.36 4.41
C GLU A 71 -2.52 -6.10 5.76
N PRO A 72 -3.32 -5.81 6.81
CA PRO A 72 -3.06 -6.29 8.17
C PRO A 72 -3.15 -7.81 8.28
N ILE A 73 -4.08 -8.42 7.54
CA ILE A 73 -4.46 -9.81 7.71
C ILE A 73 -3.89 -10.67 6.58
N THR A 74 -3.42 -11.86 6.95
CA THR A 74 -2.99 -12.90 6.02
C THR A 74 -3.99 -13.11 4.89
N GLN A 75 -3.49 -13.09 3.66
CA GLN A 75 -4.28 -13.25 2.42
C GLN A 75 -5.39 -12.22 2.22
N ASN A 76 -5.35 -11.09 2.95
CA ASN A 76 -6.40 -10.08 2.90
C ASN A 76 -7.79 -10.69 3.12
N ASP A 77 -7.93 -11.55 4.15
CA ASP A 77 -9.22 -12.14 4.51
C ASP A 77 -10.26 -11.04 4.78
N VAL A 78 -11.26 -10.99 3.90
CA VAL A 78 -12.25 -9.92 3.85
C VAL A 78 -13.07 -9.83 5.14
N LEU A 79 -13.44 -10.96 5.73
CA LEU A 79 -14.29 -10.98 6.91
C LEU A 79 -13.50 -10.57 8.16
N GLN A 80 -12.26 -11.04 8.27
CA GLN A 80 -11.37 -10.67 9.37
C GLN A 80 -10.95 -9.20 9.30
N MET A 81 -10.66 -8.66 8.11
CA MET A 81 -10.38 -7.23 7.95
C MET A 81 -11.59 -6.36 8.31
N ALA A 82 -12.79 -6.76 7.90
CA ALA A 82 -14.02 -6.06 8.27
C ALA A 82 -14.27 -6.08 9.78
N GLU A 83 -13.98 -7.21 10.44
CA GLU A 83 -14.10 -7.31 11.90
C GLU A 83 -13.02 -6.50 12.63
N LEU A 84 -11.76 -6.57 12.18
CA LEU A 84 -10.65 -5.78 12.71
C LEU A 84 -10.99 -4.28 12.67
N ARG A 85 -11.49 -3.79 11.53
CA ARG A 85 -11.90 -2.41 11.34
C ARG A 85 -13.03 -2.02 12.29
N ARG A 86 -14.07 -2.86 12.41
CA ARG A 86 -15.20 -2.61 13.34
C ARG A 86 -14.75 -2.56 14.80
N GLN A 87 -13.86 -3.45 15.20
CA GLN A 87 -13.44 -3.60 16.58
C GLN A 87 -12.47 -2.51 17.02
N THR A 88 -11.50 -2.17 16.17
CA THR A 88 -10.40 -1.26 16.52
C THR A 88 -10.71 0.19 16.14
N GLY A 89 -11.60 0.40 15.16
CA GLY A 89 -11.84 1.71 14.57
C GLY A 89 -10.67 2.25 13.73
N MET A 90 -9.56 1.49 13.63
CA MET A 90 -8.42 1.85 12.80
C MET A 90 -8.78 1.69 11.33
N ARG A 91 -8.44 2.69 10.52
CA ARG A 91 -8.71 2.65 9.07
C ARG A 91 -7.88 1.55 8.42
N VAL A 92 -8.47 0.81 7.49
CA VAL A 92 -7.80 -0.30 6.79
C VAL A 92 -7.62 0.03 5.31
N ALA A 93 -6.42 -0.21 4.79
CA ALA A 93 -6.11 -0.12 3.36
C ALA A 93 -5.64 -1.49 2.83
N CYS A 94 -6.01 -1.84 1.60
CA CYS A 94 -5.62 -3.11 1.01
C CYS A 94 -5.82 -3.12 -0.52
N GLY A 95 -5.09 -4.01 -1.21
CA GLY A 95 -5.45 -4.46 -2.56
C GLY A 95 -4.33 -4.39 -3.58
N GLN A 96 -3.13 -3.97 -3.19
CA GLN A 96 -1.98 -3.83 -4.10
C GLN A 96 -1.56 -5.15 -4.73
N ASN A 97 -1.78 -6.26 -4.01
CA ASN A 97 -1.50 -7.62 -4.47
C ASN A 97 -2.75 -8.35 -4.99
N GLU A 98 -3.92 -7.69 -5.01
CA GLU A 98 -5.16 -8.26 -5.52
C GLU A 98 -5.28 -8.05 -7.04
N ALA A 99 -5.89 -9.02 -7.72
CA ALA A 99 -5.89 -9.05 -9.18
C ALA A 99 -7.16 -8.48 -9.82
N GLN A 100 -8.34 -9.01 -9.48
CA GLN A 100 -9.56 -8.78 -10.25
C GLN A 100 -10.57 -7.93 -9.49
N SER A 101 -11.35 -7.13 -10.22
CA SER A 101 -12.34 -6.20 -9.64
C SER A 101 -13.37 -6.83 -8.70
N TYR A 102 -13.68 -8.12 -8.86
CA TYR A 102 -14.58 -8.82 -7.93
C TYR A 102 -13.99 -8.95 -6.52
N ARG A 103 -12.66 -9.00 -6.36
CA ARG A 103 -12.00 -9.02 -5.04
C ARG A 103 -12.25 -7.72 -4.30
N PHE A 104 -12.08 -6.60 -5.00
CA PHE A 104 -12.38 -5.26 -4.48
C PHE A 104 -13.87 -5.09 -4.19
N ARG A 105 -14.76 -5.62 -5.04
CA ARG A 105 -16.21 -5.67 -4.76
C ARG A 105 -16.47 -6.35 -3.42
N ASP A 106 -15.89 -7.51 -3.19
CA ASP A 106 -16.13 -8.29 -1.97
C ASP A 106 -15.64 -7.53 -0.73
N MET A 107 -14.47 -6.88 -0.81
CA MET A 107 -13.95 -6.00 0.25
C MET A 107 -14.89 -4.82 0.53
N LEU A 108 -15.36 -4.12 -0.50
CA LEU A 108 -16.24 -2.97 -0.37
C LEU A 108 -17.61 -3.35 0.19
N VAL A 109 -18.22 -4.43 -0.30
CA VAL A 109 -19.52 -4.93 0.16
C VAL A 109 -19.47 -5.35 1.62
N ALA A 110 -18.37 -5.97 2.06
CA ALA A 110 -18.19 -6.36 3.45
C ALA A 110 -17.82 -5.19 4.39
N GLY A 111 -17.49 -4.01 3.84
CA GLY A 111 -16.96 -2.88 4.60
C GLY A 111 -15.58 -3.17 5.20
N ALA A 112 -14.77 -3.97 4.50
CA ALA A 112 -13.47 -4.46 4.97
C ALA A 112 -12.33 -3.43 4.87
N VAL A 113 -12.54 -2.36 4.10
CA VAL A 113 -11.53 -1.37 3.77
C VAL A 113 -12.11 0.04 3.81
N ASP A 114 -11.29 1.01 4.18
CA ASP A 114 -11.56 2.44 4.08
C ASP A 114 -10.95 3.04 2.80
N ILE A 115 -9.92 2.39 2.26
CA ILE A 115 -9.19 2.75 1.05
C ILE A 115 -8.85 1.46 0.30
N VAL A 116 -9.00 1.46 -1.03
CA VAL A 116 -8.49 0.37 -1.87
C VAL A 116 -7.21 0.79 -2.59
N GLN A 117 -6.31 -0.16 -2.83
CA GLN A 117 -4.98 0.14 -3.37
C GLN A 117 -4.70 -0.63 -4.68
N PRO A 118 -5.50 -0.48 -5.75
CA PRO A 118 -5.24 -1.18 -7.01
C PRO A 118 -3.88 -0.77 -7.59
N ASN A 119 -3.10 -1.76 -8.03
CA ASN A 119 -1.79 -1.56 -8.65
C ASN A 119 -1.87 -1.81 -10.15
N VAL A 120 -1.58 -0.81 -10.99
CA VAL A 120 -1.73 -0.98 -12.45
C VAL A 120 -0.78 -2.02 -13.04
N VAL A 121 0.33 -2.34 -12.36
CA VAL A 121 1.31 -3.34 -12.78
C VAL A 121 0.89 -4.76 -12.37
N ILE A 122 0.07 -4.91 -11.32
CA ILE A 122 -0.29 -6.21 -10.73
C ILE A 122 -1.78 -6.55 -10.97
N THR A 123 -2.68 -5.59 -10.74
CA THR A 123 -4.15 -5.70 -10.72
C THR A 123 -4.77 -5.77 -12.14
N GLY A 124 -4.00 -6.17 -13.15
CA GLY A 124 -4.51 -6.37 -14.51
C GLY A 124 -4.59 -5.11 -15.38
N GLY A 125 -3.74 -4.11 -15.11
CA GLY A 125 -3.58 -2.94 -15.98
C GLY A 125 -4.55 -1.79 -15.69
N PHE A 126 -4.34 -0.68 -16.38
CA PHE A 126 -5.16 0.54 -16.26
C PHE A 126 -6.66 0.28 -16.46
N THR A 127 -7.04 -0.55 -17.44
CA THR A 127 -8.45 -0.84 -17.72
C THR A 127 -9.16 -1.53 -16.56
N GLN A 128 -8.51 -2.45 -15.85
CA GLN A 128 -9.10 -3.08 -14.67
C GLN A 128 -9.08 -2.13 -13.47
N CYS A 129 -7.99 -1.41 -13.27
CA CYS A 129 -7.87 -0.46 -12.17
C CYS A 129 -8.89 0.69 -12.28
N GLN A 130 -9.22 1.16 -13.48
CA GLN A 130 -10.29 2.13 -13.70
C GLN A 130 -11.67 1.58 -13.30
N LYS A 131 -11.96 0.30 -13.57
CA LYS A 131 -13.21 -0.34 -13.11
C LYS A 131 -13.25 -0.42 -11.59
N ILE A 132 -12.12 -0.72 -10.96
CA ILE A 132 -11.99 -0.77 -9.50
C ILE A 132 -12.19 0.62 -8.88
N ALA A 133 -11.57 1.65 -9.45
CA ALA A 133 -11.74 3.02 -9.00
C ALA A 133 -13.20 3.48 -9.10
N ALA A 134 -13.86 3.20 -10.23
CA ALA A 134 -15.28 3.50 -10.44
C ALA A 134 -16.18 2.72 -9.45
N LEU A 135 -15.87 1.46 -9.20
CA LEU A 135 -16.57 0.65 -8.21
C LEU A 135 -16.42 1.23 -6.80
N ALA A 136 -15.19 1.54 -6.36
CA ALA A 136 -14.91 2.14 -5.06
C ALA A 136 -15.63 3.49 -4.87
N SER A 137 -15.67 4.31 -5.91
CA SER A 137 -16.41 5.58 -5.90
C SER A 137 -17.91 5.38 -5.59
N GLY A 138 -18.53 4.28 -6.03
CA GLY A 138 -19.92 3.98 -5.72
C GLY A 138 -20.19 3.67 -4.24
N PHE A 139 -19.14 3.35 -3.47
CA PHE A 139 -19.19 3.13 -2.03
C PHE A 139 -18.67 4.33 -1.23
N ASN A 140 -18.35 5.45 -1.89
CA ASN A 140 -17.65 6.60 -1.31
C ASN A 140 -16.28 6.23 -0.72
N VAL A 141 -15.60 5.25 -1.33
CA VAL A 141 -14.27 4.82 -0.96
C VAL A 141 -13.26 5.36 -1.98
N GLY A 142 -12.17 5.95 -1.46
CA GLY A 142 -11.06 6.42 -2.27
C GLY A 142 -10.15 5.28 -2.73
N ILE A 143 -9.35 5.56 -3.74
CA ILE A 143 -8.18 4.75 -4.07
C ILE A 143 -6.92 5.52 -3.67
N ASP A 144 -5.90 4.81 -3.22
CA ASP A 144 -4.64 5.44 -2.79
C ASP A 144 -3.46 4.51 -3.10
N ASN A 145 -2.28 5.10 -3.23
CA ASN A 145 -1.01 4.43 -3.48
C ASN A 145 -1.09 3.53 -4.71
N GLY A 146 -1.22 2.22 -4.49
CA GLY A 146 -1.16 1.19 -5.51
C GLY A 146 0.10 0.34 -5.41
N GLY A 147 0.87 0.40 -4.33
CA GLY A 147 2.00 -0.50 -4.04
C GLY A 147 3.15 -0.46 -5.03
N ALA A 148 4.30 0.05 -4.64
CA ALA A 148 5.45 0.23 -5.52
C ALA A 148 5.08 0.95 -6.85
N TRP A 149 5.98 0.90 -7.84
CA TRP A 149 5.74 1.37 -9.21
C TRP A 149 5.10 2.78 -9.33
N PRO A 150 5.61 3.81 -8.61
CA PRO A 150 4.96 5.13 -8.52
C PRO A 150 4.71 5.77 -9.89
N PHE A 151 5.65 5.60 -10.82
CA PHE A 151 5.58 6.19 -12.16
C PHE A 151 4.39 5.68 -12.98
N PHE A 152 3.94 4.45 -12.72
CA PHE A 152 2.80 3.86 -13.41
C PHE A 152 1.49 4.14 -12.66
N ASN A 153 1.51 3.95 -11.34
CA ASN A 153 0.33 4.16 -10.49
C ASN A 153 -0.15 5.63 -10.48
N ALA A 154 0.76 6.60 -10.62
CA ALA A 154 0.39 8.01 -10.64
C ALA A 154 -0.54 8.42 -11.79
N HIS A 155 -0.44 7.75 -12.95
CA HIS A 155 -1.39 7.98 -14.05
C HIS A 155 -2.81 7.56 -13.69
N LEU A 156 -2.96 6.48 -12.91
CA LEU A 156 -4.27 6.09 -12.39
C LEU A 156 -4.76 7.10 -11.36
N GLN A 157 -3.94 7.42 -10.35
CA GLN A 157 -4.32 8.32 -9.25
C GLN A 157 -4.71 9.71 -9.78
N ALA A 158 -3.92 10.29 -10.67
CA ALA A 158 -4.23 11.59 -11.27
C ALA A 158 -5.39 11.55 -12.28
N GLY A 159 -5.70 10.35 -12.82
CA GLY A 159 -6.69 10.17 -13.88
C GLY A 159 -8.12 9.91 -13.41
N VAL A 160 -8.35 9.71 -12.10
CA VAL A 160 -9.68 9.44 -11.53
C VAL A 160 -10.06 10.45 -10.45
N ALA A 161 -11.35 10.66 -10.26
CA ALA A 161 -11.85 11.66 -9.31
C ALA A 161 -11.67 11.28 -7.83
N ASN A 162 -11.49 9.99 -7.54
CA ASN A 162 -11.29 9.45 -6.19
C ASN A 162 -9.86 8.94 -5.97
N GLY A 163 -8.88 9.47 -6.69
CA GLY A 163 -7.46 9.17 -6.53
C GLY A 163 -6.84 9.90 -5.33
N GLY A 164 -5.81 9.30 -4.77
CA GLY A 164 -5.12 9.74 -3.55
C GLY A 164 -3.62 10.00 -3.77
N LEU A 165 -2.83 9.71 -2.74
CA LEU A 165 -1.38 9.77 -2.79
C LEU A 165 -0.81 8.66 -3.71
N VAL A 166 0.48 8.80 -4.00
CA VAL A 166 1.25 7.81 -4.75
C VAL A 166 2.40 7.37 -3.86
N GLU A 167 2.52 6.08 -3.60
CA GLU A 167 3.60 5.54 -2.81
C GLU A 167 4.95 5.69 -3.54
N TRP A 168 5.87 6.45 -2.97
CA TRP A 168 7.24 6.55 -3.45
C TRP A 168 8.11 5.43 -2.87
N HIS A 169 7.95 4.22 -3.38
CA HIS A 169 8.71 3.05 -2.91
C HIS A 169 10.15 3.08 -3.41
N TYR A 170 11.10 3.42 -2.51
CA TYR A 170 12.49 3.72 -2.85
C TYR A 170 13.14 2.65 -3.74
N SER A 171 13.05 1.36 -3.38
CA SER A 171 13.72 0.32 -4.16
C SER A 171 13.08 0.10 -5.54
N SER A 172 11.78 0.33 -5.68
CA SER A 172 11.11 0.26 -6.99
C SER A 172 11.53 1.45 -7.87
N VAL A 173 11.63 2.64 -7.29
CA VAL A 173 12.13 3.84 -7.98
C VAL A 173 13.56 3.64 -8.46
N GLU A 174 14.46 3.17 -7.59
CA GLU A 174 15.84 2.89 -7.96
C GLU A 174 15.93 1.82 -9.05
N ALA A 175 15.10 0.77 -8.99
CA ALA A 175 15.03 -0.24 -10.05
C ALA A 175 14.58 0.37 -11.39
N CYS A 176 13.57 1.25 -11.39
CA CYS A 176 13.15 1.95 -12.60
C CYS A 176 14.26 2.84 -13.17
N ARG A 177 15.02 3.56 -12.32
CA ARG A 177 16.14 4.42 -12.77
C ARG A 177 17.25 3.67 -13.50
N LEU A 178 17.40 2.37 -13.23
CA LEU A 178 18.38 1.54 -13.93
C LEU A 178 18.03 1.29 -15.40
N ILE A 179 16.73 1.31 -15.76
CA ILE A 179 16.27 0.87 -17.08
C ILE A 179 15.41 1.89 -17.81
N TYR A 180 14.94 2.95 -17.16
CA TYR A 180 14.17 4.02 -17.81
C TYR A 180 14.94 5.34 -17.79
N ASP A 181 14.71 6.15 -18.82
CA ASP A 181 15.14 7.54 -18.92
C ASP A 181 13.95 8.49 -18.69
N GLU A 182 14.24 9.75 -18.36
CA GLU A 182 13.23 10.82 -18.18
C GLU A 182 12.20 10.58 -17.08
N LEU A 183 12.53 9.75 -16.08
CA LEU A 183 11.68 9.57 -14.91
C LEU A 183 11.52 10.88 -14.12
N PRO A 184 10.30 11.24 -13.68
CA PRO A 184 10.08 12.43 -12.89
C PRO A 184 10.74 12.31 -11.51
N GLU A 185 11.23 13.43 -10.99
CA GLU A 185 11.86 13.51 -9.67
C GLU A 185 10.88 14.07 -8.63
N ALA A 186 10.83 13.42 -7.46
CA ALA A 186 10.07 13.90 -6.32
C ALA A 186 10.81 15.05 -5.61
N LYS A 187 10.13 16.18 -5.43
CA LYS A 187 10.62 17.36 -4.71
C LYS A 187 9.53 17.89 -3.79
N GLY A 188 9.85 17.99 -2.49
CA GLY A 188 8.91 18.51 -1.48
C GLY A 188 7.64 17.67 -1.33
N GLY A 189 7.72 16.35 -1.52
CA GLY A 189 6.57 15.44 -1.44
C GLY A 189 5.73 15.35 -2.72
N TRP A 190 6.10 16.05 -3.80
CA TRP A 190 5.37 16.06 -5.07
C TRP A 190 6.30 15.72 -6.23
N PHE A 191 5.76 15.13 -7.30
CA PHE A 191 6.43 15.12 -8.60
C PHE A 191 5.47 15.57 -9.69
N LYS A 192 6.02 16.21 -10.72
CA LYS A 192 5.22 16.69 -11.86
C LYS A 192 5.05 15.57 -12.88
N MET A 193 3.81 15.28 -13.25
CA MET A 193 3.51 14.38 -14.37
C MET A 193 4.00 15.00 -15.70
N SER A 194 4.56 14.17 -16.57
CA SER A 194 4.99 14.58 -17.90
C SER A 194 3.78 14.97 -18.76
N GLU A 195 3.98 15.95 -19.66
CA GLU A 195 3.00 16.34 -20.68
C GLU A 195 3.19 15.58 -22.00
N ALA A 196 4.22 14.74 -22.10
CA ALA A 196 4.47 13.91 -23.27
C ALA A 196 3.42 12.79 -23.41
N PRO A 197 3.17 12.29 -24.64
CA PRO A 197 2.23 11.18 -24.86
C PRO A 197 2.59 9.90 -24.08
N GLY A 198 1.57 9.13 -23.72
CA GLY A 198 1.75 7.86 -23.03
C GLY A 198 2.16 8.04 -21.56
N LEU A 199 3.15 7.25 -21.11
CA LEU A 199 3.62 7.31 -19.73
C LEU A 199 4.59 8.47 -19.47
N GLY A 200 5.16 9.04 -20.55
CA GLY A 200 6.03 10.21 -20.48
C GLY A 200 7.45 9.94 -19.98
N PHE A 201 7.91 8.68 -20.06
CA PHE A 201 9.27 8.23 -19.82
C PHE A 201 9.57 7.05 -20.76
N GLU A 202 10.84 6.79 -21.06
CA GLU A 202 11.24 5.81 -22.08
C GLU A 202 12.13 4.70 -21.53
N LEU A 203 11.95 3.48 -22.06
CA LEU A 203 12.79 2.33 -21.73
C LEU A 203 14.14 2.45 -22.44
N ASN A 204 15.22 2.43 -21.67
CA ASN A 204 16.58 2.43 -22.18
C ASN A 204 16.99 0.99 -22.57
N THR A 205 16.78 0.63 -23.83
CA THR A 205 17.10 -0.69 -24.37
C THR A 205 18.58 -1.04 -24.29
N GLY A 206 19.49 -0.06 -24.40
CA GLY A 206 20.93 -0.28 -24.24
C GLY A 206 21.32 -0.68 -22.81
N ARG A 207 20.61 -0.18 -21.78
CA ARG A 207 20.82 -0.64 -20.39
C ARG A 207 20.27 -2.04 -20.16
N LEU A 208 19.21 -2.43 -20.87
CA LEU A 208 18.62 -3.76 -20.75
C LEU A 208 19.55 -4.89 -21.19
N GLU A 209 20.45 -4.64 -22.15
CA GLU A 209 21.43 -5.64 -22.61
C GLU A 209 22.24 -6.27 -21.47
N ARG A 210 22.44 -5.54 -20.36
CA ARG A 210 23.18 -6.00 -19.17
C ARG A 210 22.42 -7.03 -18.33
N TYR A 211 21.11 -7.18 -18.58
CA TYR A 211 20.19 -7.99 -17.77
C TYR A 211 19.52 -9.10 -18.59
N VAL A 212 19.83 -9.20 -19.89
CA VAL A 212 19.39 -10.34 -20.70
C VAL A 212 20.16 -11.58 -20.25
N ILE A 213 19.44 -12.58 -19.75
CA ILE A 213 19.97 -13.91 -19.37
C ILE A 213 19.89 -14.84 -20.58
#